data_AF-A0AAW9LHS1-F1
#
_entry.id   AF-A0AAW9LHS1-F1
#
_cell.length_a   1.000
_cell.length_b   1.000
_cell.length_c   1.000
_cell.angle_alpha   90.00
_cell.angle_beta   90.00
_cell.angle_gamma   90.00
#
_symmetry.space_group_name_H-M   'P 1'
#
loop_
_entity.id
_entity.type
_entity.pdbx_description
1 polymer ?
#
loop_
_entity_poly.entity_id
_entity_poly.type
_entity_poly.pdbx_seq_one_letter_code
_entity_poly.pdbx_strand_id
1 'polypeptide(L)'
;MQALPRLTADRLAVLPEGTRLKMGGHIVKYVGRGSFTNASGITLNMVDYIDSGGIPGSFEEKIFLSTATEHLNAVQCENCLALRLPEDCVVRTITNYMTTRQAHFCDDKGCAQKYFIKHPGRQPSGRRSKW
;
A
#
# COMPACT_ATOMS: atom_id res chain seq x y z
N MET A 1 16.13 10.41 1.25
CA MET A 1 14.77 9.87 1.44
C MET A 1 14.85 8.50 2.10
N GLN A 2 14.24 8.32 3.27
CA GLN A 2 14.24 7.05 4.02
C GLN A 2 13.00 6.22 3.66
N ALA A 3 13.16 4.91 3.48
CA ALA A 3 12.00 4.04 3.25
C ALA A 3 11.31 3.82 4.59
N LEU A 4 9.98 3.99 4.60
CA LEU A 4 9.19 3.72 5.80
C LEU A 4 9.07 2.20 6.00
N PRO A 5 9.26 1.70 7.22
CA PRO A 5 9.14 0.28 7.50
C PRO A 5 7.70 -0.19 7.30
N ARG A 6 7.58 -1.43 6.85
CA ARG A 6 6.31 -2.18 6.91
C ARG A 6 6.12 -2.73 8.31
N LEU A 7 4.90 -3.10 8.61
CA LEU A 7 4.58 -3.78 9.85
C LEU A 7 5.32 -5.14 9.92
N THR A 8 5.86 -5.47 11.08
CA THR A 8 6.48 -6.78 11.35
C THR A 8 5.57 -7.63 12.23
N ALA A 9 5.76 -8.95 12.21
CA ALA A 9 4.99 -9.87 13.04
C ALA A 9 5.14 -9.56 14.54
N ASP A 10 6.38 -9.27 14.97
CA ASP A 10 6.66 -8.90 16.36
C ASP A 10 5.95 -7.60 16.75
N ARG A 11 5.94 -6.62 15.85
CA ARG A 11 5.27 -5.35 16.10
C ARG A 11 3.75 -5.54 16.17
N LEU A 12 3.19 -6.31 15.25
CA LEU A 12 1.77 -6.65 15.23
C LEU A 12 1.34 -7.38 16.51
N ALA A 13 2.19 -8.24 17.09
CA ALA A 13 1.89 -8.98 18.32
C ALA A 13 1.68 -8.08 19.55
N VAL A 14 2.31 -6.91 19.57
CA VAL A 14 2.24 -5.96 20.70
C VAL A 14 1.31 -4.77 20.43
N LEU A 15 0.70 -4.70 19.25
CA LEU A 15 -0.22 -3.61 18.93
C LEU A 15 -1.51 -3.75 19.74
N PRO A 16 -1.98 -2.66 20.38
CA PRO A 16 -3.27 -2.68 21.03
C PRO A 16 -4.40 -2.72 20.01
N GLU A 17 -5.50 -3.37 20.39
CA GLU A 17 -6.76 -3.32 19.64
C GLU A 17 -7.20 -1.86 19.42
N GLY A 18 -7.77 -1.59 18.25
CA GLY A 18 -8.18 -0.26 17.81
C GLY A 18 -7.07 0.56 17.16
N THR A 19 -5.82 0.08 17.13
CA THR A 19 -4.71 0.77 16.46
C THR A 19 -5.03 1.00 14.99
N ARG A 20 -4.87 2.24 14.53
CA ARG A 20 -5.06 2.60 13.13
C ARG A 20 -3.82 2.24 12.33
N LEU A 21 -4.00 1.48 11.26
CA LEU A 21 -2.96 1.06 10.35
C LEU A 21 -3.34 1.45 8.93
N LYS A 22 -2.35 1.83 8.13
CA LYS A 22 -2.56 2.01 6.69
C LYS A 22 -2.26 0.71 5.98
N MET A 23 -3.23 0.22 5.24
CA MET A 23 -3.14 -0.98 4.42
C MET A 23 -3.41 -0.58 2.97
N GLY A 24 -2.34 -0.50 2.17
CA GLY A 24 -2.43 0.03 0.80
C GLY A 24 -3.01 1.44 0.76
N GLY A 25 -4.14 1.61 0.07
CA GLY A 25 -4.87 2.89 -0.05
C GLY A 25 -5.81 3.21 1.11
N HIS A 26 -6.02 2.29 2.05
CA HIS A 26 -7.05 2.39 3.09
C HIS A 26 -6.44 2.50 4.48
N ILE A 27 -7.20 3.10 5.41
CA ILE A 27 -6.89 3.07 6.83
C ILE A 27 -7.87 2.11 7.50
N VAL A 28 -7.33 1.14 8.23
CA VAL A 28 -8.08 0.12 8.96
C VAL A 28 -7.79 0.23 10.45
N LYS A 29 -8.69 -0.26 11.30
CA LYS A 29 -8.45 -0.45 12.73
C LYS A 29 -8.13 -1.90 12.98
N TYR A 30 -6.97 -2.16 13.56
CA TYR A 30 -6.58 -3.50 14.00
C TYR A 30 -7.51 -3.99 15.11
N VAL A 31 -8.01 -5.22 15.00
CA VAL A 31 -8.84 -5.85 16.03
C VAL A 31 -8.01 -6.89 16.78
N GLY A 32 -7.45 -7.86 16.05
CA GLY A 32 -6.73 -8.96 16.68
C GLY A 32 -6.09 -9.92 15.69
N ARG A 33 -5.56 -11.01 16.23
CA ARG A 33 -4.98 -12.13 15.48
C ARG A 33 -5.70 -13.42 15.83
N GLY A 34 -5.87 -14.26 14.83
CA GLY A 34 -6.43 -15.59 14.96
C GLY A 34 -5.70 -16.60 14.09
N SER A 35 -6.04 -17.86 14.23
CA SER A 35 -5.60 -18.93 13.35
C SER A 35 -6.82 -19.60 12.74
N PHE A 36 -6.79 -19.80 11.44
CA PHE A 36 -7.84 -20.48 10.69
C PHE A 36 -7.26 -21.70 9.97
N THR A 37 -7.83 -22.87 10.20
CA THR A 37 -7.47 -24.09 9.47
C THR A 37 -8.47 -24.32 8.34
N ASN A 38 -7.98 -24.36 7.11
CA ASN A 38 -8.84 -24.59 5.95
C ASN A 38 -9.19 -26.08 5.78
N ALA A 39 -10.11 -26.38 4.86
CA ALA A 39 -10.54 -27.75 4.56
C ALA A 39 -9.41 -28.68 4.06
N SER A 40 -8.29 -28.11 3.62
CA SER A 40 -7.08 -28.85 3.24
C SER A 40 -6.13 -29.12 4.41
N GLY A 41 -6.52 -28.77 5.64
CA GLY A 41 -5.72 -28.95 6.85
C GLY A 41 -4.60 -27.92 7.05
N ILE A 42 -4.54 -26.88 6.20
CA ILE A 42 -3.53 -25.83 6.30
C ILE A 42 -4.00 -24.78 7.30
N THR A 43 -3.19 -24.55 8.33
CA THR A 43 -3.43 -23.49 9.32
C THR A 43 -2.78 -22.19 8.85
N LEU A 44 -3.60 -21.16 8.72
CA LEU A 44 -3.21 -19.82 8.31
C LEU A 44 -3.41 -18.87 9.49
N ASN A 45 -2.42 -18.02 9.73
CA ASN A 45 -2.57 -16.92 10.67
C ASN A 45 -3.36 -15.81 10.00
N MET A 46 -4.38 -15.33 10.69
CA MET A 46 -5.31 -14.31 10.23
C MET A 46 -5.19 -13.07 11.11
N VAL A 47 -5.39 -11.92 10.48
CA VAL A 47 -5.45 -10.61 11.14
C VAL A 47 -6.82 -10.04 10.89
N ASP A 48 -7.54 -9.79 11.98
CA ASP A 48 -8.86 -9.18 11.95
C ASP A 48 -8.72 -7.67 12.05
N TYR A 49 -9.54 -6.97 11.26
CA TYR A 49 -9.55 -5.53 11.20
C TYR A 49 -10.96 -5.00 10.91
N ILE A 50 -11.17 -3.72 11.19
CA ILE A 50 -12.36 -2.98 10.79
C ILE A 50 -11.94 -1.92 9.77
N ASP A 51 -12.59 -1.91 8.61
CA ASP A 51 -12.30 -0.93 7.57
C ASP A 51 -12.80 0.48 7.93
N SER A 52 -12.56 1.46 7.05
CA SER A 52 -13.03 2.83 7.25
C SER A 52 -14.55 2.98 7.26
N GLY A 53 -15.29 2.03 6.69
CA GLY A 53 -16.76 1.99 6.69
C GLY A 53 -17.35 1.31 7.93
N GLY A 54 -16.51 0.78 8.84
CA GLY A 54 -16.97 0.02 10.00
C GLY A 54 -17.24 -1.45 9.70
N ILE A 55 -16.85 -1.95 8.52
CA ILE A 55 -17.09 -3.32 8.09
C ILE A 55 -15.93 -4.18 8.62
N PRO A 56 -16.22 -5.29 9.33
CA PRO A 56 -15.20 -6.23 9.76
C PRO A 56 -14.64 -6.99 8.55
N GLY A 57 -13.33 -7.22 8.56
CA GLY A 57 -12.63 -8.01 7.55
C GLY A 57 -11.46 -8.76 8.16
N SER A 58 -10.96 -9.74 7.41
CA SER A 58 -9.85 -10.60 7.83
C SER A 58 -8.90 -10.81 6.66
N PHE A 59 -7.60 -10.69 6.91
CA PHE A 59 -6.57 -11.04 5.93
C PHE A 59 -5.59 -12.05 6.51
N GLU A 60 -4.98 -12.87 5.66
CA GLU A 60 -3.82 -13.65 6.05
C GLU A 60 -2.71 -12.71 6.55
N GLU A 61 -2.10 -13.04 7.68
CA GLU A 61 -1.09 -12.23 8.34
C GLU A 61 0.07 -11.88 7.40
N LYS A 62 0.51 -12.82 6.56
CA LYS A 62 1.57 -12.59 5.58
C LYS A 62 1.22 -11.47 4.60
N ILE A 63 -0.02 -11.44 4.11
CA ILE A 63 -0.51 -10.40 3.20
C ILE A 63 -0.62 -9.08 3.96
N PHE A 64 -1.16 -9.14 5.19
CA PHE A 64 -1.32 -7.97 6.04
C PHE A 64 0.04 -7.30 6.34
N LEU A 65 1.05 -8.04 6.79
CA LEU A 65 2.40 -7.52 7.05
C LEU A 65 3.07 -6.98 5.78
N SER A 66 2.77 -7.58 4.62
CA SER A 66 3.30 -7.07 3.35
C SER A 66 2.63 -5.77 2.89
N THR A 67 1.47 -5.38 3.43
CA THR A 67 0.72 -4.20 2.93
C THR A 67 0.49 -3.13 3.97
N ALA A 68 0.55 -3.49 5.26
CA ALA A 68 0.24 -2.64 6.38
C ALA A 68 1.47 -1.86 6.90
N THR A 69 1.21 -0.66 7.41
CA THR A 69 2.19 0.19 8.10
C THR A 69 1.50 1.06 9.16
N GLU A 70 2.21 1.40 10.23
CA GLU A 70 1.76 2.38 11.24
C GLU A 70 1.79 3.82 10.68
N HIS A 71 2.51 4.06 9.58
CA HIS A 71 2.63 5.38 8.97
C HIS A 71 1.40 5.71 8.10
N LEU A 72 0.37 6.33 8.69
CA LEU A 72 -0.91 6.61 8.03
C LEU A 72 -0.82 7.51 6.80
N ASN A 73 0.19 8.39 6.75
CA ASN A 73 0.41 9.28 5.61
C ASN A 73 1.31 8.67 4.54
N ALA A 74 1.82 7.44 4.76
CA ALA A 74 2.69 6.81 3.79
C ALA A 74 1.99 6.62 2.44
N VAL A 75 2.76 6.82 1.37
CA VAL A 75 2.39 6.52 0.00
C VAL A 75 3.35 5.49 -0.56
N GLN A 76 2.83 4.60 -1.40
CA GLN A 76 3.64 3.57 -2.04
C GLN A 76 4.13 4.06 -3.40
N CYS A 77 5.44 3.93 -3.66
CA CYS A 77 5.98 4.17 -4.98
C CYS A 77 5.51 3.10 -5.95
N GLU A 78 4.90 3.50 -7.06
CA GLU A 78 4.35 2.59 -8.07
C GLU A 78 5.42 1.76 -8.82
N ASN A 79 6.68 2.23 -8.85
CA ASN A 79 7.78 1.53 -9.52
C ASN A 79 8.54 0.57 -8.59
N CYS A 80 8.94 1.04 -7.40
CA CYS A 80 9.79 0.25 -6.49
C CYS A 80 9.05 -0.32 -5.28
N LEU A 81 7.75 -0.04 -5.14
CA LEU A 81 6.86 -0.52 -4.08
C LEU A 81 7.27 -0.12 -2.65
N ALA A 82 8.30 0.71 -2.49
CA ALA A 82 8.73 1.26 -1.22
C ALA A 82 7.69 2.25 -0.69
N LEU A 83 7.43 2.19 0.61
CA LEU A 83 6.62 3.16 1.33
C LEU A 83 7.47 4.39 1.65
N ARG A 84 6.92 5.57 1.39
CA ARG A 84 7.58 6.87 1.54
C ARG A 84 6.61 7.89 2.13
N LEU A 85 7.16 8.97 2.66
CA LEU A 85 6.35 10.15 2.91
C LEU A 85 5.91 10.78 1.58
N PRO A 86 4.74 11.44 1.52
CA PRO A 86 4.28 12.10 0.31
C PRO A 86 5.26 13.15 -0.22
N GLU A 87 5.94 13.85 0.68
CA GLU A 87 6.96 14.88 0.38
C GLU A 87 8.19 14.29 -0.35
N ASP A 88 8.48 13.01 -0.12
CA ASP A 88 9.56 12.27 -0.78
C ASP A 88 9.13 11.72 -2.17
N CYS A 89 7.92 12.05 -2.63
CA CYS A 89 7.36 11.50 -3.86
C CYS A 89 6.89 12.59 -4.82
N VAL A 90 7.12 12.36 -6.11
CA VAL A 90 6.47 13.09 -7.19
C VAL A 90 5.20 12.36 -7.63
N VAL A 91 4.13 13.11 -7.81
CA VAL A 91 2.88 12.60 -8.38
C VAL A 91 2.96 12.66 -9.91
N ARG A 92 2.59 11.57 -10.57
CA ARG A 92 2.42 11.52 -12.03
C ARG A 92 1.11 10.83 -12.38
N THR A 93 0.49 11.32 -13.43
CA THR A 93 -0.70 10.69 -14.00
C THR A 93 -0.27 9.56 -14.93
N ILE A 94 -0.83 8.37 -14.68
CA ILE A 94 -0.70 7.20 -15.52
C ILE A 94 -2.00 7.07 -16.30
N THR A 95 -1.90 7.14 -17.63
CA THR A 95 -3.03 6.92 -18.53
C THR A 95 -2.79 5.65 -19.34
N ASN A 96 -3.81 4.81 -19.44
CA ASN A 96 -3.90 3.74 -20.43
C ASN A 96 -5.19 3.93 -21.27
N TYR A 97 -5.49 2.97 -22.15
CA TYR A 97 -6.64 3.09 -23.06
C TYR A 97 -8.01 3.13 -22.36
N MET A 98 -8.14 2.67 -21.11
CA MET A 98 -9.42 2.64 -20.38
C MET A 98 -9.48 3.60 -19.19
N THR A 99 -8.34 3.88 -18.56
CA THR A 99 -8.30 4.55 -17.26
C THR A 99 -7.17 5.55 -17.16
N THR A 100 -7.43 6.58 -16.38
CA THR A 100 -6.44 7.56 -15.96
C THR A 100 -6.44 7.60 -14.44
N ARG A 101 -5.26 7.50 -13.83
CA ARG A 101 -5.09 7.61 -12.38
C ARG A 101 -3.82 8.36 -12.00
N GLN A 102 -3.83 8.98 -10.83
CA GLN A 102 -2.62 9.53 -10.23
C GLN A 102 -1.85 8.45 -9.47
N ALA A 103 -0.53 8.51 -9.52
CA ALA A 103 0.35 7.59 -8.81
C ALA A 103 1.59 8.33 -8.26
N HIS A 104 2.12 7.82 -7.16
CA HIS A 104 3.30 8.36 -6.48
C HIS A 104 4.56 7.63 -6.95
N PHE A 105 5.63 8.40 -7.17
CA PHE A 105 6.95 7.88 -7.55
C PHE A 105 8.03 8.53 -6.68
N CYS A 106 9.05 7.77 -6.28
CA CYS A 106 10.21 8.37 -5.61
C CYS A 106 10.85 9.44 -6.51
N ASP A 107 11.13 10.60 -5.93
CA ASP A 107 11.69 11.74 -6.64
C ASP A 107 13.15 11.49 -7.10
N ASP A 108 13.97 10.93 -6.21
CA ASP A 108 15.43 10.79 -6.36
C ASP A 108 15.88 9.74 -7.41
N LYS A 109 15.14 8.65 -7.58
CA LYS A 109 15.60 7.46 -8.32
C LYS A 109 15.21 7.43 -9.80
N GLY A 110 14.60 8.51 -10.30
CA GLY A 110 13.95 8.52 -11.61
C GLY A 110 12.87 7.43 -11.71
N CYS A 111 12.18 7.12 -10.60
CA CYS A 111 11.26 5.99 -10.54
C CYS A 111 10.09 6.15 -11.52
N ALA A 112 9.62 7.39 -11.73
CA ALA A 112 8.61 7.67 -12.73
C ALA A 112 9.08 7.31 -14.15
N GLN A 113 10.27 7.75 -14.56
CA GLN A 113 10.79 7.48 -15.90
C GLN A 113 11.01 5.98 -16.12
N LYS A 114 11.64 5.29 -15.16
CA LYS A 114 11.87 3.83 -15.22
C LYS A 114 10.56 3.05 -15.33
N TYR A 115 9.51 3.52 -14.66
CA TYR A 115 8.19 2.91 -14.76
C TYR A 115 7.61 2.98 -16.16
N PHE A 116 7.60 4.17 -16.76
CA PHE A 116 7.03 4.34 -18.11
C PHE A 116 7.84 3.60 -19.18
N ILE A 117 9.16 3.47 -19.01
CA ILE A 117 10.00 2.62 -19.87
C ILE A 117 9.57 1.14 -19.78
N LYS A 118 9.31 0.64 -18.57
CA LYS A 118 8.85 -0.74 -18.34
C LYS A 118 7.41 -1.00 -18.79
N HIS A 119 6.61 0.06 -18.90
CA HIS A 119 5.19 -0.02 -19.23
C HIS A 119 4.86 0.86 -20.45
N PRO A 120 5.27 0.47 -21.67
CA PRO A 120 5.15 1.31 -22.87
C PRO A 120 3.68 1.63 -23.26
N GLY A 121 2.71 0.78 -22.87
CA GLY A 121 1.28 1.04 -23.04
C GLY A 121 0.68 2.00 -22.02
N ARG A 122 1.49 2.54 -21.10
CA ARG A 122 1.10 3.58 -20.13
C ARG A 122 1.82 4.85 -20.53
N GLN A 123 1.07 5.90 -20.84
CA GLN A 123 1.68 7.19 -21.17
C GLN A 123 1.64 8.10 -19.94
N PRO A 124 2.72 8.86 -19.67
CA PRO A 124 2.61 10.00 -18.79
C PRO A 124 1.63 10.96 -19.44
N SER A 125 0.55 11.36 -18.74
CA SER A 125 -0.35 12.36 -19.33
C SER A 125 0.44 13.67 -19.45
N GLY A 126 0.87 14.00 -20.67
CA GLY A 126 1.48 15.28 -20.97
C GLY A 126 0.50 16.40 -20.64
N ARG A 127 1.02 17.43 -19.96
CA ARG A 127 0.37 18.72 -19.77
C ARG A 127 -0.33 19.11 -21.07
N ARG A 128 -1.67 19.23 -21.07
CA ARG A 128 -2.41 19.88 -22.16
C ARG A 128 -1.67 21.19 -22.44
N SER A 129 -1.10 21.32 -23.65
CA SER A 129 -0.63 22.59 -24.16
C SER A 129 -1.76 23.59 -23.89
N LYS A 130 -1.47 24.63 -23.10
CA LYS A 130 -2.39 25.76 -22.99
C LYS A 130 -2.58 26.33 -24.41
N TRP A 131 -3.83 26.68 -24.70
CA TRP A 131 -4.19 27.54 -25.83
C TRP A 131 -3.43 28.85 -25.77
#